data_AF-A0A371P7R7-F1
#
_entry.id   AF-A0A371P7R7-F1
#
_cell.length_a   1.000
_cell.length_b   1.000
_cell.length_c   1.000
_cell.angle_alpha   90.00
_cell.angle_beta   90.00
_cell.angle_gamma   90.00
#
_symmetry.space_group_name_H-M   'P 1'
#
loop_
_entity.id
_entity.type
_entity.pdbx_description
1 polymer ?
#
loop_
_entity_poly.entity_id
_entity_poly.type
_entity_poly.pdbx_seq_one_letter_code
_entity_poly.pdbx_strand_id
1 'polypeptide(L)' 'MYCVCKPCIEKALERFVDEYEDAPDVVDLKETQFADWDPPRKCDFCEEAAAFLVV' A
#
# COMPACT_ATOMS: atom_id res chain seq x y z
N MET A 1 -6.06 4.12 2.03
CA MET A 1 -5.47 2.76 2.00
C MET A 1 -4.97 2.50 0.58
N TYR A 2 -3.68 2.22 0.40
CA TYR A 2 -3.04 2.03 -0.91
C TYR A 2 -2.22 0.73 -0.94
N CYS A 3 -2.50 -0.17 -1.87
CA CYS A 3 -1.67 -1.35 -2.12
C CYS A 3 -0.65 -1.02 -3.20
N VAL A 4 0.63 -1.09 -2.88
CA VAL A 4 1.69 -0.57 -3.75
C VAL A 4 2.86 -1.52 -3.88
N CYS A 5 3.49 -1.48 -5.06
CA CYS A 5 4.76 -2.15 -5.28
C CYS A 5 5.91 -1.33 -4.66
N LYS A 6 7.06 -1.99 -4.45
CA LYS A 6 8.26 -1.36 -3.90
C LYS A 6 8.67 -0.02 -4.59
N PRO A 7 8.67 0.10 -5.92
CA PRO A 7 9.07 1.35 -6.56
C PRO A 7 8.04 2.48 -6.44
N CYS A 8 6.77 2.18 -6.14
CA CYS A 8 5.72 3.20 -6.00
C CYS A 8 5.41 3.57 -4.55
N ILE A 9 6.14 3.01 -3.57
CA ILE A 9 5.85 3.23 -2.14
C ILE A 9 6.02 4.69 -1.73
N GLU A 10 7.07 5.38 -2.18
CA GLU A 10 7.31 6.79 -1.83
C GLU A 10 6.13 7.68 -2.27
N LYS A 11 5.67 7.48 -3.50
CA LYS A 11 4.50 8.18 -4.06
C LYS A 11 3.22 7.89 -3.28
N ALA A 12 3.07 6.66 -2.77
CA ALA A 12 1.93 6.27 -1.98
C ALA A 12 1.90 6.96 -0.62
N LEU A 13 3.07 7.06 0.03
CA LEU A 13 3.23 7.74 1.31
C LEU A 13 2.96 9.24 1.18
N GLU A 14 3.54 9.90 0.17
CA GLU A 14 3.29 11.32 -0.11
C GLU A 14 1.79 11.58 -0.29
N ARG A 15 1.15 10.77 -1.15
CA ARG A 15 -0.28 10.93 -1.44
C ARG A 15 -1.17 10.64 -0.23
N PHE A 16 -0.77 9.70 0.63
CA PHE A 16 -1.49 9.42 1.86
C PHE A 16 -1.41 10.62 2.81
N VAL A 17 -0.23 11.17 3.05
CA VAL A 17 -0.06 12.34 3.92
C VAL A 17 -0.84 13.54 3.37
N ASP A 18 -0.81 13.76 2.05
CA ASP A 18 -1.56 14.85 1.42
C ASP A 18 -3.08 14.70 1.56
N GLU A 19 -3.60 13.47 1.51
CA GLU A 19 -5.05 13.20 1.51
C GLU A 19 -5.63 13.05 2.91
N TYR A 20 -4.89 12.40 3.82
CA TYR A 20 -5.35 12.08 5.16
C TYR A 20 -4.76 13.02 6.23
N GLU A 21 -3.79 13.86 5.88
CA GLU A 21 -3.06 14.76 6.79
C GLU A 21 -2.46 14.02 8.02
N ASP A 22 -2.23 12.72 7.90
CA ASP A 22 -1.78 11.83 8.97
C ASP A 22 -0.61 10.95 8.51
N ALA A 23 0.10 10.36 9.48
CA ALA A 23 1.25 9.51 9.21
C ALA A 23 0.78 8.12 8.75
N PRO A 24 1.17 7.67 7.56
CA PRO A 24 0.82 6.33 7.08
C PRO A 24 1.58 5.23 7.84
N ASP A 25 0.89 4.12 8.10
CA ASP A 25 1.47 2.85 8.48
C ASP A 25 1.73 1.98 7.24
N VAL A 26 2.83 1.25 7.25
CA VAL A 26 3.23 0.37 6.13
C VAL A 26 3.25 -1.07 6.59
N VAL A 27 2.47 -1.91 5.91
CA VAL A 27 2.36 -3.35 6.18
C VAL A 27 2.89 -4.14 4.98
N ASP A 28 3.74 -5.15 5.23
CA ASP A 28 4.18 -6.08 4.19
C ASP A 28 3.11 -7.15 3.94
N LEU A 29 2.61 -7.20 2.69
CA LEU A 29 1.57 -8.13 2.27
C LEU A 29 2.07 -9.57 2.17
N LYS A 30 3.39 -9.81 2.14
CA LYS A 30 3.96 -11.17 2.09
C LYS A 30 3.96 -11.85 3.44
N GLU A 31 4.13 -11.08 4.51
CA GLU A 31 4.21 -11.61 5.87
C GLU A 31 2.86 -11.59 6.59
N THR A 32 1.94 -10.72 6.13
CA THR A 32 0.65 -10.52 6.79
C THR A 32 -0.47 -11.18 6.01
N GLN A 33 -1.07 -12.22 6.62
CA GLN A 33 -2.30 -12.83 6.10
C GLN A 33 -3.50 -12.18 6.79
N PHE A 34 -4.27 -11.42 6.02
CA PHE A 34 -5.50 -10.79 6.51
C PHE A 34 -6.62 -11.84 6.52
N ALA A 35 -7.30 -12.00 7.66
CA ALA A 35 -8.32 -13.04 7.84
C ALA A 35 -9.62 -12.76 7.07
N ASP A 36 -9.98 -11.49 6.90
CA ASP A 36 -11.27 -11.05 6.33
C ASP A 36 -11.13 -10.24 5.03
N TRP A 37 -9.93 -10.17 4.46
CA TRP A 37 -9.67 -9.31 3.30
C TRP A 37 -8.56 -9.87 2.42
N ASP A 38 -8.80 -9.98 1.11
CA ASP A 38 -7.74 -10.33 0.15
C ASP A 38 -7.17 -9.01 -0.42
N PRO A 39 -5.92 -8.65 -0.06
CA PRO A 39 -5.33 -7.42 -0.54
C PRO A 39 -5.18 -7.45 -2.06
N PRO A 40 -5.47 -6.35 -2.77
CA PRO A 40 -5.28 -6.29 -4.21
C PRO A 40 -3.85 -6.65 -4.57
N ARG A 41 -3.70 -7.65 -5.45
CA ARG A 41 -2.38 -8.13 -5.89
C ARG A 41 -1.67 -7.16 -6.83
N LYS A 42 -2.30 -6.04 -7.20
CA LYS A 42 -1.77 -5.06 -8.13
C LYS A 42 -1.60 -3.72 -7.44
N CYS A 43 -0.56 -3.01 -7.83
CA CYS A 43 -0.27 -1.67 -7.34
C CYS A 43 -1.39 -0.69 -7.75
N ASP A 44 -1.74 0.25 -6.87
CA ASP A 44 -2.69 1.33 -7.18
C ASP A 44 -2.10 2.38 -8.12
N PHE A 45 -0.76 2.46 -8.21
CA PHE A 45 -0.04 3.48 -9.01
C PHE A 45 0.57 2.93 -10.30
N CYS A 46 0.64 1.61 -10.46
CA CYS A 46 1.15 0.95 -11.66
C CYS A 46 0.53 -0.46 -11.79
N GLU A 47 0.81 -1.19 -12.86
CA GLU A 47 0.21 -2.51 -13.06
C GLU A 47 1.03 -3.67 -12.44
N GLU A 48 2.10 -3.36 -11.72
CA GLU A 48 2.96 -4.36 -11.06
C GLU A 48 2.29 -4.99 -9.83
N ALA A 49 2.90 -6.07 -9.33
CA ALA A 49 2.42 -6.74 -8.13
C ALA A 49 2.58 -5.85 -6.89
N ALA A 50 1.50 -5.65 -6.13
CA ALA A 50 1.57 -4.98 -4.84
C ALA A 50 2.33 -5.85 -3.83
N ALA A 51 3.17 -5.18 -3.03
CA ALA A 51 3.97 -5.81 -1.99
C ALA A 51 3.69 -5.20 -0.61
N PHE A 52 3.26 -3.94 -0.57
CA PHE A 52 3.03 -3.19 0.65
C PHE A 52 1.62 -2.62 0.67
N LEU A 53 1.05 -2.51 1.86
CA LEU A 53 -0.18 -1.79 2.15
C LEU A 53 0.17 -0.56 2.96
N VAL A 54 -0.25 0.60 2.46
CA VAL A 54 -0.14 1.90 3.13
C VAL A 54 -1.52 2.27 3.68
N VAL A 55 -1.65 2.39 4.99
CA VAL A 55 -2.92 2.59 5.71
C VAL A 55 -2.83 3.65 6.77
#